data_AF-A0A517SKD2-F1
#
_entry.id   AF-A0A517SKD2-F1
#
_cell.length_a   1.000
_cell.length_b   1.000
_cell.length_c   1.000
_cell.angle_alpha   90.00
_cell.angle_beta   90.00
_cell.angle_gamma   90.00
#
_symmetry.space_group_name_H-M   'P 1'
#
loop_
_entity.id
_entity.type
_entity.pdbx_description
1 polymer ?
#
loop_
_entity_poly.entity_id
_entity_poly.type
_entity_poly.pdbx_seq_one_letter_code
_entity_poly.pdbx_strand_id
1 'polypeptide(L)'
;MIVRRIGFAAITLSIWALLVRAVLGVATHRTDWDGVLCGPWGCTPPLSVILACHAAWALTVFPAAAFAWRHLPGSAVIHLAKCLAFGSSFVLTVIATFAIYSHLRVELRPARYLGQRVAVDALAYVDLPVLEILFAASFLGVANAIFKRSANRGAPPKTA
;
A
#
# COMPACT_ATOMS: atom_id res chain seq x y z
N MET A 1 26.68 20.23 -14.93
CA MET A 1 25.36 19.55 -14.79
C MET A 1 25.37 18.35 -13.84
N ILE A 2 26.42 17.52 -13.83
CA ILE A 2 26.51 16.31 -12.98
C ILE A 2 26.43 16.62 -11.47
N VAL A 3 27.20 17.58 -10.97
CA VAL A 3 27.23 17.96 -9.54
C VAL A 3 25.85 18.35 -8.99
N ARG A 4 25.04 19.06 -9.78
CA ARG A 4 23.68 19.48 -9.38
C ARG A 4 22.71 18.30 -9.27
N ARG A 5 22.87 17.27 -10.11
CA ARG A 5 22.07 16.04 -10.04
C ARG A 5 22.42 15.20 -8.80
N ILE A 6 23.72 15.08 -8.51
CA ILE A 6 24.21 14.36 -7.32
C ILE A 6 23.71 15.03 -6.03
N GLY A 7 23.84 16.37 -5.94
CA GLY A 7 23.37 17.12 -4.77
C GLY A 7 21.87 16.95 -4.52
N PHE A 8 21.04 17.04 -5.57
CA PHE A 8 19.59 16.85 -5.45
C PHE A 8 19.22 15.43 -4.99
N ALA A 9 19.89 14.41 -5.54
CA ALA A 9 19.67 13.02 -5.13
C ALA A 9 20.04 12.79 -3.67
N ALA A 10 21.19 13.30 -3.22
CA ALA A 10 21.64 13.17 -1.83
C ALA A 10 20.67 13.81 -0.83
N ILE A 11 20.16 15.01 -1.14
CA ILE A 11 19.16 15.70 -0.31
C ILE A 11 17.86 14.89 -0.27
N THR A 12 17.38 14.42 -1.42
CA THR A 12 16.13 13.63 -1.50
C THR A 12 16.24 12.34 -0.70
N LEU A 13 17.36 11.62 -0.82
CA LEU A 13 17.61 10.39 -0.07
C LEU A 13 17.73 10.66 1.44
N SER A 14 18.34 11.77 1.83
CA SER A 14 18.46 12.15 3.24
C SER A 14 17.10 12.45 3.86
N ILE A 15 16.26 13.21 3.15
CA ILE A 15 14.88 13.50 3.57
C ILE A 15 14.08 12.21 3.67
N TRP A 16 14.16 11.34 2.67
CA TRP A 16 13.48 10.04 2.68
C TRP A 16 13.91 9.18 3.87
N ALA A 17 15.22 9.08 4.15
CA ALA A 17 15.75 8.33 5.28
C ALA A 17 15.27 8.89 6.63
N LEU A 18 15.20 10.22 6.78
CA LEU A 18 14.66 10.86 7.97
C LEU A 18 13.16 10.56 8.16
N LEU A 19 12.38 10.58 7.07
CA LEU A 19 10.95 10.26 7.12
C LEU A 19 10.72 8.78 7.50
N VAL A 20 11.45 7.86 6.88
CA VAL A 20 11.37 6.43 7.23
C VAL A 20 11.76 6.22 8.69
N ARG A 21 12.85 6.85 9.15
CA ARG A 21 13.28 6.77 10.55
C ARG A 21 12.22 7.34 11.50
N ALA A 22 11.60 8.47 11.16
CA ALA A 22 10.54 9.07 11.97
C ALA A 22 9.31 8.15 12.07
N VAL A 23 8.88 7.56 10.96
CA VAL A 23 7.77 6.61 10.91
C VAL A 23 8.07 5.35 11.72
N LEU A 24 9.25 4.76 11.56
CA LEU A 24 9.66 3.60 12.35
C LEU A 24 9.83 3.93 13.83
N GLY A 25 10.13 5.19 14.18
CA GLY A 25 10.14 5.66 15.56
C GLY A 25 8.75 5.62 16.24
N VAL A 26 7.65 5.62 15.48
CA VAL A 26 6.31 5.41 16.03
C VAL A 26 6.19 4.01 16.64
N ALA A 27 6.85 3.00 16.05
CA ALA A 27 6.82 1.63 16.55
C ALA A 27 7.45 1.45 17.94
N THR A 28 8.26 2.42 18.40
CA THR A 28 8.86 2.37 19.75
C THR A 28 7.95 2.93 20.84
N HIS A 29 6.88 3.64 20.45
CA HIS A 29 5.96 4.28 21.38
C HIS A 29 4.73 3.38 21.54
N ARG A 30 4.57 2.79 22.73
CA ARG A 30 3.34 2.05 23.03
C ARG A 30 2.17 3.02 23.14
N THR A 31 1.07 2.67 22.51
CA THR A 31 -0.18 3.45 22.52
C THR A 31 -1.29 2.64 23.19
N ASP A 32 -2.32 3.33 23.69
CA ASP A 32 -3.50 2.68 24.26
C ASP A 32 -4.25 1.78 23.25
N TRP A 33 -3.95 1.94 21.95
CA TRP A 33 -4.54 1.17 20.85
C TRP A 33 -3.81 -0.14 20.56
N ASP A 34 -2.64 -0.40 21.15
CA ASP A 34 -1.80 -1.55 20.80
C ASP A 34 -2.45 -2.91 21.11
N GLY A 35 -3.42 -2.94 22.03
CA GLY A 35 -4.19 -4.14 22.37
C GLY A 35 -5.56 -4.24 21.69
N VAL A 36 -5.98 -3.26 20.89
CA VAL A 36 -7.37 -3.18 20.37
C VAL A 36 -7.71 -4.31 19.40
N LEU A 37 -6.68 -4.89 18.76
CA LEU A 37 -6.84 -6.00 17.82
C LEU A 37 -6.83 -7.38 18.52
N CYS A 38 -6.58 -7.42 19.83
CA CYS A 38 -6.66 -8.63 20.63
C CYS A 38 -8.11 -8.96 21.01
N GLY A 39 -8.53 -10.20 20.79
CA GLY A 39 -9.88 -10.64 21.11
C GLY A 39 -9.99 -12.16 21.27
N PRO A 40 -11.21 -12.72 21.34
CA PRO A 40 -11.41 -14.18 21.35
C PRO A 40 -10.88 -14.86 20.08
N TRP A 41 -10.59 -14.07 19.05
CA TRP A 41 -9.94 -14.50 17.81
C TRP A 41 -8.39 -14.50 17.87
N GLY A 42 -7.79 -14.24 19.03
CA GLY A 42 -6.33 -14.21 19.19
C GLY A 42 -5.78 -12.79 19.33
N CYS A 43 -4.45 -12.70 19.42
CA CYS A 43 -3.71 -11.45 19.57
C CYS A 43 -2.81 -11.24 18.35
N THR A 44 -2.59 -10.00 17.99
CA THR A 44 -1.70 -9.60 16.91
C THR A 44 -0.48 -8.87 17.45
N PRO A 45 0.53 -8.59 16.60
CA PRO A 45 1.50 -7.56 16.91
C PRO A 45 0.80 -6.23 17.29
N PRO A 46 1.48 -5.37 18.07
CA PRO A 46 0.96 -4.04 18.42
C PRO A 46 0.54 -3.25 17.18
N LEU A 47 -0.62 -2.61 17.23
CA LEU A 47 -1.15 -1.83 16.10
C LEU A 47 -0.18 -0.74 15.65
N SER A 48 0.52 -0.07 16.58
CA SER A 48 1.56 0.91 16.29
C SER A 48 2.66 0.38 15.37
N VAL A 49 3.10 -0.87 15.58
CA VAL A 49 4.14 -1.53 14.77
C VAL A 49 3.62 -1.80 13.37
N ILE A 50 2.41 -2.36 13.25
CA ILE A 50 1.77 -2.64 11.96
C ILE A 50 1.62 -1.35 11.14
N LEU A 51 1.10 -0.29 11.76
CA LEU A 51 0.93 1.01 11.11
C LEU A 51 2.25 1.65 10.70
N ALA A 52 3.29 1.55 11.53
CA ALA A 52 4.62 2.07 11.19
C ALA A 52 5.21 1.34 9.97
N CYS A 53 5.05 0.02 9.88
CA CYS A 53 5.49 -0.75 8.72
C CYS A 53 4.75 -0.33 7.43
N HIS A 54 3.41 -0.25 7.47
CA HIS A 54 2.62 0.20 6.34
C HIS A 54 2.95 1.64 5.91
N ALA A 55 3.15 2.54 6.87
CA ALA A 55 3.55 3.90 6.58
C ALA A 55 4.95 3.97 5.95
N ALA A 56 5.90 3.13 6.39
CA ALA A 56 7.23 3.04 5.77
C ALA A 56 7.15 2.53 4.32
N TRP A 57 6.31 1.53 4.06
CA TRP A 57 6.03 1.05 2.71
C TRP A 57 5.36 2.13 1.86
N ALA A 58 4.38 2.85 2.41
CA ALA A 58 3.67 3.91 1.70
C ALA A 58 4.62 5.04 1.27
N LEU A 59 5.58 5.43 2.13
CA LEU A 59 6.63 6.39 1.82
C LEU A 59 7.54 5.96 0.66
N THR A 60 7.55 4.68 0.31
CA THR A 60 8.36 4.16 -0.81
C THR A 60 7.51 3.96 -2.06
N VAL A 61 6.33 3.33 -1.93
CA VAL A 61 5.48 2.96 -3.05
C VAL A 61 4.79 4.18 -3.68
N PHE A 62 4.26 5.11 -2.88
CA PHE A 62 3.50 6.24 -3.43
C PHE A 62 4.35 7.23 -4.24
N PRO A 63 5.58 7.61 -3.82
CA PRO A 63 6.45 8.44 -4.66
C PRO A 63 6.78 7.78 -6.00
N ALA A 64 7.03 6.46 -6.01
CA ALA A 64 7.28 5.71 -7.24
C ALA A 64 6.03 5.70 -8.16
N ALA A 65 4.84 5.50 -7.59
CA ALA A 65 3.59 5.58 -8.33
C ALA A 65 3.34 7.00 -8.88
N ALA A 66 3.54 8.04 -8.07
CA ALA A 66 3.41 9.43 -8.50
C ALA A 66 4.40 9.79 -9.62
N PHE A 67 5.64 9.28 -9.54
CA PHE A 67 6.64 9.43 -10.58
C PHE A 67 6.19 8.74 -11.89
N ALA A 68 5.75 7.48 -11.81
CA ALA A 68 5.24 6.73 -12.95
C ALA A 68 4.05 7.45 -13.61
N TRP A 69 3.11 7.96 -12.81
CA TRP A 69 1.96 8.71 -13.30
C TRP A 69 2.35 9.99 -14.06
N ARG A 70 3.37 10.71 -13.60
CA ARG A 70 3.84 11.97 -14.24
C ARG A 70 4.62 11.74 -15.53
N HIS A 71 5.36 10.64 -15.63
CA HIS A 71 6.33 10.44 -16.70
C HIS A 71 5.91 9.40 -17.75
N LEU A 72 4.94 8.54 -17.47
CA LEU A 72 4.46 7.54 -18.41
C LEU A 72 3.24 8.03 -19.21
N PRO A 73 3.06 7.56 -20.45
CA PRO A 73 1.84 7.85 -21.20
C PRO A 73 0.64 7.21 -20.50
N GLY A 74 -0.53 7.88 -20.59
CA GLY A 74 -1.73 7.46 -19.86
C GLY A 74 -2.25 6.05 -20.18
N SER A 75 -1.86 5.45 -21.31
CA SER A 75 -2.12 4.03 -21.62
C SER A 75 -1.22 3.10 -20.80
N ALA A 76 0.08 3.39 -20.72
CA ALA A 76 1.04 2.63 -19.92
C ALA A 76 0.71 2.72 -18.43
N VAL A 77 0.28 3.88 -17.92
CA VAL A 77 -0.16 4.04 -16.52
C VAL A 77 -1.33 3.10 -16.20
N ILE A 78 -2.31 2.97 -17.10
CA ILE A 78 -3.46 2.08 -16.89
C ILE A 78 -3.06 0.60 -16.94
N HIS A 79 -2.18 0.21 -17.87
CA HIS A 79 -1.65 -1.16 -17.89
C HIS A 79 -0.87 -1.47 -16.61
N LEU A 80 0.01 -0.57 -16.17
CA LEU A 80 0.74 -0.71 -14.92
C LEU A 80 -0.23 -0.84 -13.73
N ALA A 81 -1.23 0.04 -13.63
CA ALA A 81 -2.23 -0.02 -12.57
C ALA A 81 -2.98 -1.36 -12.56
N LYS A 82 -3.39 -1.87 -13.72
CA LYS A 82 -4.05 -3.18 -13.84
C LYS A 82 -3.14 -4.34 -13.40
N CYS A 83 -1.89 -4.35 -13.85
CA CYS A 83 -0.91 -5.37 -13.46
C CYS A 83 -0.64 -5.35 -11.95
N LEU A 84 -0.45 -4.17 -11.36
CA LEU A 84 -0.24 -4.01 -9.92
C LEU A 84 -1.48 -4.43 -9.11
N ALA A 85 -2.68 -4.02 -9.54
CA ALA A 85 -3.92 -4.41 -8.88
C ALA A 85 -4.17 -5.91 -8.95
N PHE A 86 -3.95 -6.53 -10.12
CA PHE A 86 -4.10 -7.97 -10.28
C PHE A 86 -3.07 -8.74 -9.43
N GLY A 87 -1.79 -8.37 -9.51
CA GLY A 87 -0.72 -9.03 -8.75
C GLY A 87 -0.92 -8.93 -7.24
N SER A 88 -1.25 -7.74 -6.72
CA SER A 88 -1.52 -7.55 -5.29
C SER A 88 -2.78 -8.30 -4.84
N SER A 89 -3.86 -8.28 -5.63
CA SER A 89 -5.08 -9.04 -5.32
C SER A 89 -4.84 -10.55 -5.30
N PHE A 90 -4.00 -11.06 -6.22
CA PHE A 90 -3.60 -12.46 -6.23
C PHE A 90 -2.83 -12.83 -4.97
N VAL A 91 -1.83 -12.03 -4.58
CA VAL A 91 -1.06 -12.26 -3.35
C VAL A 91 -1.95 -12.22 -2.11
N LEU A 92 -2.87 -11.25 -2.00
CA LEU A 92 -3.85 -11.19 -0.91
C LEU A 92 -4.75 -12.43 -0.85
N THR A 93 -5.17 -12.95 -2.01
CA THR A 93 -5.98 -14.17 -2.09
C THR A 93 -5.19 -15.40 -1.59
N VAL A 94 -3.89 -15.48 -1.92
CA VAL A 94 -3.00 -16.53 -1.42
C VAL A 94 -2.84 -16.43 0.10
N ILE A 95 -2.56 -15.24 0.62
CA ILE A 95 -2.45 -15.00 2.08
C ILE A 95 -3.76 -15.39 2.78
N ALA A 96 -4.90 -14.95 2.24
CA ALA A 96 -6.20 -15.25 2.81
C ALA A 96 -6.51 -16.75 2.82
N THR A 97 -6.21 -17.44 1.72
CA THR A 97 -6.42 -18.90 1.60
C THR A 97 -5.53 -19.66 2.57
N PHE A 98 -4.25 -19.26 2.68
CA PHE A 98 -3.32 -19.87 3.63
C PHE A 98 -3.77 -19.64 5.08
N ALA A 99 -4.21 -18.43 5.43
CA ALA A 99 -4.75 -18.11 6.74
C ALA A 99 -6.02 -18.92 7.06
N ILE A 100 -6.95 -19.02 6.12
CA ILE A 100 -8.15 -19.87 6.28
C ILE A 100 -7.76 -21.31 6.55
N TYR A 101 -6.84 -21.86 5.75
CA TYR A 101 -6.37 -23.23 5.88
C TYR A 101 -5.68 -23.48 7.23
N SER A 102 -4.79 -22.58 7.66
CA SER A 102 -4.05 -22.73 8.92
C SER A 102 -4.99 -22.68 10.13
N HIS A 103 -5.94 -21.75 10.15
CA HIS A 103 -6.91 -21.63 11.25
C HIS A 103 -7.87 -22.82 11.31
N LEU A 104 -8.37 -23.30 10.18
CA LEU A 104 -9.29 -24.46 10.14
C LEU A 104 -8.60 -25.77 10.56
N ARG A 105 -7.31 -25.93 10.30
CA ARG A 105 -6.58 -27.17 10.62
C ARG A 105 -6.14 -27.26 12.08
N VAL A 106 -5.83 -26.12 12.71
CA VAL A 106 -5.15 -26.08 14.01
C VAL A 106 -6.12 -25.79 15.16
N GLU A 107 -7.18 -25.02 14.94
CA GLU A 107 -8.08 -24.59 16.01
C GLU A 107 -9.52 -25.07 15.77
N LEU A 108 -10.07 -25.87 16.70
CA LEU A 108 -11.51 -26.22 16.80
C LEU A 108 -12.40 -25.00 17.17
N ARG A 109 -11.91 -23.77 16.93
CA ARG A 109 -12.59 -22.55 17.34
C ARG A 109 -13.78 -22.23 16.44
N PRO A 110 -14.77 -21.48 16.94
CA PRO A 110 -15.95 -21.13 16.17
C PRO A 110 -15.58 -20.38 14.89
N ALA A 111 -16.05 -20.86 13.74
CA ALA A 111 -15.89 -20.21 12.43
C ALA A 111 -16.47 -18.78 12.38
N ARG A 112 -17.22 -18.37 13.40
CA ARG A 112 -17.84 -17.04 13.56
C ARG A 112 -16.86 -15.87 13.40
N TYR A 113 -15.58 -16.06 13.76
CA TYR A 113 -14.56 -15.00 13.68
C TYR A 113 -13.51 -15.20 12.59
N LEU A 114 -13.74 -16.13 11.65
CA LEU A 114 -12.76 -16.46 10.61
C LEU A 114 -12.45 -15.25 9.72
N GLY A 115 -13.47 -14.48 9.34
CA GLY A 115 -13.30 -13.28 8.53
C GLY A 115 -12.43 -12.22 9.21
N GLN A 116 -12.69 -11.93 10.50
CA GLN A 116 -11.86 -10.97 11.25
C GLN A 116 -10.41 -11.44 11.34
N ARG A 117 -10.16 -12.74 11.61
CA ARG A 117 -8.81 -13.30 11.68
C ARG A 117 -8.05 -13.16 10.37
N VAL A 118 -8.69 -13.54 9.26
CA VAL A 118 -8.07 -13.45 7.94
C VAL A 118 -7.76 -12.00 7.57
N ALA A 119 -8.68 -11.07 7.87
CA ALA A 119 -8.44 -9.65 7.64
C ALA A 119 -7.28 -9.11 8.49
N VAL A 120 -7.21 -9.53 9.74
CA VAL A 120 -6.16 -9.16 10.69
C VAL A 120 -4.80 -9.76 10.29
N ASP A 121 -4.75 -11.02 9.86
CA ASP A 121 -3.54 -11.67 9.37
C ASP A 121 -3.04 -11.00 8.08
N ALA A 122 -3.96 -10.66 7.16
CA ALA A 122 -3.63 -9.93 5.95
C ALA A 122 -3.10 -8.51 6.26
N LEU A 123 -3.65 -7.84 7.27
CA LEU A 123 -3.16 -6.54 7.74
C LEU A 123 -1.81 -6.66 8.46
N ALA A 124 -1.60 -7.73 9.23
CA ALA A 124 -0.32 -7.97 9.91
C ALA A 124 0.79 -8.45 8.94
N TYR A 125 0.43 -8.77 7.69
CA TYR A 125 1.39 -9.19 6.67
C TYR A 125 2.18 -7.99 6.11
N VAL A 126 3.24 -7.63 6.83
CA VAL A 126 4.06 -6.43 6.56
C VAL A 126 5.37 -6.73 5.81
N ASP A 127 5.66 -8.00 5.52
CA ASP A 127 6.88 -8.41 4.81
C ASP A 127 6.92 -7.90 3.36
N LEU A 128 5.74 -7.70 2.76
CA LEU A 128 5.58 -7.17 1.42
C LEU A 128 4.57 -6.01 1.44
N PRO A 129 4.77 -4.96 0.62
CA PRO A 129 3.87 -3.79 0.55
C PRO A 129 2.61 -4.08 -0.27
N VAL A 130 1.94 -5.21 -0.03
CA VAL A 130 0.85 -5.68 -0.91
C VAL A 130 -0.33 -4.71 -0.88
N LEU A 131 -0.70 -4.22 0.31
CA LEU A 131 -1.78 -3.25 0.49
C LEU A 131 -1.40 -1.89 -0.13
N GLU A 132 -0.16 -1.43 0.07
CA GLU A 132 0.31 -0.17 -0.49
C GLU A 132 0.37 -0.21 -2.01
N ILE A 133 0.77 -1.35 -2.60
CA ILE A 133 0.75 -1.56 -4.05
C ILE A 133 -0.69 -1.51 -4.57
N LEU A 134 -1.64 -2.16 -3.88
CA LEU A 134 -3.06 -2.13 -4.28
C LEU A 134 -3.64 -0.71 -4.21
N PHE A 135 -3.32 0.04 -3.15
CA PHE A 135 -3.74 1.45 -3.02
C PHE A 135 -3.06 2.34 -4.05
N ALA A 136 -1.78 2.14 -4.34
CA ALA A 136 -1.06 2.86 -5.37
C ALA A 136 -1.64 2.57 -6.77
N ALA A 137 -1.99 1.32 -7.07
CA ALA A 137 -2.69 0.96 -8.30
C ALA A 137 -4.04 1.69 -8.45
N SER A 138 -4.80 1.76 -7.36
CA SER A 138 -6.06 2.50 -7.29
C SER A 138 -5.85 4.01 -7.53
N PHE A 139 -4.83 4.59 -6.87
CA PHE A 139 -4.43 5.98 -7.06
C PHE A 139 -4.07 6.28 -8.52
N LEU A 140 -3.25 5.44 -9.16
CA LEU A 140 -2.89 5.58 -10.58
C LEU A 140 -4.11 5.58 -11.50
N GLY A 141 -5.06 4.66 -11.26
CA GLY A 141 -6.29 4.55 -12.03
C GLY A 141 -7.18 5.79 -11.90
N VAL A 142 -7.41 6.24 -10.67
CA VAL A 142 -8.24 7.43 -10.37
C VAL A 142 -7.60 8.70 -10.90
N ALA A 143 -6.30 8.91 -10.65
CA ALA A 143 -5.57 10.09 -11.13
C ALA A 143 -5.64 10.18 -12.67
N ASN A 144 -5.36 9.09 -13.39
CA ASN A 144 -5.44 9.10 -14.85
C ASN A 144 -6.87 9.37 -15.37
N ALA A 145 -7.90 8.84 -14.71
CA ALA A 145 -9.29 9.08 -15.09
C ALA A 145 -9.72 10.55 -14.91
N ILE A 146 -9.30 11.18 -13.80
CA ILE A 146 -9.61 12.59 -13.52
C ILE A 146 -8.92 13.52 -14.54
N PHE A 147 -7.63 13.32 -14.81
CA PHE A 147 -6.88 14.21 -15.70
C PHE A 147 -7.25 14.06 -17.18
N LYS A 148 -7.56 12.84 -17.66
CA LYS A 148 -8.08 12.65 -19.03
C LYS A 148 -9.40 13.39 -19.26
N ARG A 149 -10.30 13.41 -18.27
CA ARG A 149 -11.55 14.16 -18.36
C ARG A 149 -11.30 15.66 -18.50
N SER A 150 -10.30 16.19 -17.81
CA SER A 150 -9.92 17.60 -17.92
C SER A 150 -9.37 17.94 -19.31
N ALA A 151 -8.52 17.09 -19.90
CA ALA A 151 -7.97 17.31 -21.23
C ALA A 151 -9.05 17.31 -22.33
N ASN A 152 -10.04 16.41 -22.23
CA ASN A 152 -11.12 16.33 -23.22
C ASN A 152 -12.10 17.50 -23.15
N ARG A 153 -12.30 18.11 -21.98
CA ARG A 153 -13.19 19.28 -21.83
C ARG A 153 -12.64 20.55 -22.48
N GLY A 154 -11.32 20.63 -22.67
CA GLY A 154 -10.66 21.77 -23.31
C GLY A 154 -10.51 21.65 -24.82
N ALA A 155 -10.86 20.52 -25.44
CA ALA A 155 -10.73 20.33 -26.88
C ALA A 155 -11.89 21.04 -27.62
N PRO A 156 -11.61 21.86 -28.65
CA PRO A 156 -12.67 22.50 -29.43
C PRO A 156 -13.55 21.44 -30.10
N PRO A 157 -14.86 21.72 -30.30
CA PRO A 157 -15.74 20.80 -31.00
C PRO A 157 -15.20 20.54 -32.41
N LYS A 158 -15.12 19.27 -32.79
CA LYS A 158 -14.79 18.89 -34.17
C LYS A 158 -15.97 19.32 -35.05
N THR A 159 -15.81 20.41 -35.80
CA THR A 159 -16.77 20.80 -36.85
C THR A 159 -16.72 19.73 -37.94
N ALA A 160 -17.85 19.06 -38.15
CA ALA A 160 -18.05 18.09 -39.22
C ALA A 160 -18.20 18.77 -40.58
#